data_AF-A0A3A9BL52-F1
#
_entry.id   AF-A0A3A9BL52-F1
#
_cell.length_a   1.000
_cell.length_b   1.000
_cell.length_c   1.000
_cell.angle_alpha   90.00
_cell.angle_beta   90.00
_cell.angle_gamma   90.00
#
_symmetry.space_group_name_H-M   'P 1'
#
loop_
_entity.id
_entity.type
_entity.pdbx_description
1 polymer ?
#
loop_
_entity_poly.entity_id
_entity_poly.type
_entity_poly.pdbx_seq_one_letter_code
_entity_poly.pdbx_strand_id
1 'polypeptide(L)' 'MNLAKNRNQDGTLITLTQACQESNLGAISVRRIAEEAGAVRKIGRSYRIKKSIFFDYIEKVYAE' A
#
# COMPACT_ATOMS: atom_id res chain seq x y z
N MET A 1 3.46 6.95 22.91
CA MET A 1 2.78 6.17 21.84
C MET A 1 3.06 4.70 22.09
N ASN A 2 2.03 3.85 22.24
CA ASN A 2 2.25 2.41 22.32
C ASN A 2 2.70 1.92 20.94
N LEU A 3 3.95 1.48 20.83
CA LEU A 3 4.46 0.81 19.64
C LEU A 3 3.62 -0.46 19.43
N ALA A 4 2.91 -0.53 18.30
CA ALA A 4 2.18 -1.74 17.95
C ALA A 4 3.18 -2.89 17.84
N LYS A 5 3.06 -3.90 18.71
CA LYS A 5 3.95 -5.07 18.77
C LYS A 5 4.05 -5.85 17.44
N ASN A 6 3.08 -5.67 16.55
CA ASN A 6 2.94 -6.40 15.28
C ASN A 6 3.19 -5.49 14.05
N ARG A 7 4.00 -4.44 14.17
CA ARG A 7 4.35 -3.56 13.04
C ARG A 7 5.61 -4.11 12.36
N ASN A 8 5.42 -4.89 11.31
CA ASN A 8 6.49 -5.33 10.42
C ASN A 8 6.66 -4.30 9.28
N GLN A 9 7.87 -3.76 9.10
CA GLN A 9 8.19 -2.84 8.01
C GLN A 9 8.27 -3.55 6.66
N ASP A 10 8.65 -4.83 6.65
CA ASP A 10 8.81 -5.65 5.45
C ASP A 10 7.61 -6.59 5.21
N GLY A 11 6.46 -6.27 5.83
CA GLY A 11 5.25 -7.05 5.69
C GLY A 11 4.70 -7.02 4.27
N THR A 12 4.14 -8.14 3.79
CA THR A 12 3.56 -8.19 2.43
C THR A 12 2.25 -7.41 2.28
N LEU A 13 1.57 -7.13 3.40
CA LEU A 13 0.36 -6.32 3.49
C LEU A 13 0.67 -5.06 4.28
N ILE A 14 0.85 -3.96 3.57
CA ILE A 14 1.29 -2.70 4.15
C ILE A 14 0.11 -1.78 4.47
N THR A 15 0.31 -0.88 5.43
CA THR A 15 -0.61 0.24 5.70
C THR A 15 -0.60 1.23 4.54
N LEU A 16 -1.63 2.08 4.48
CA LEU A 16 -1.61 3.24 3.59
C LEU A 16 -0.39 4.15 3.84
N THR A 17 -0.06 4.40 5.11
CA THR A 17 1.10 5.22 5.48
C THR A 17 2.41 4.65 4.94
N GLN A 18 2.62 3.34 5.09
CA GLN A 18 3.79 2.65 4.54
C GLN A 18 3.81 2.73 3.01
N ALA A 19 2.68 2.51 2.34
CA ALA A 19 2.61 2.64 0.89
C ALA A 19 2.97 4.07 0.43
N CYS A 20 2.51 5.11 1.12
CA CYS A 20 2.92 6.49 0.84
C CYS A 20 4.44 6.69 1.02
N GLN A 21 5.02 6.16 2.10
CA GLN A 21 6.45 6.27 2.39
C GLN A 21 7.31 5.53 1.36
N GLU A 22 6.91 4.30 0.99
CA GLU A 22 7.67 3.46 0.06
C GLU A 22 7.57 3.93 -1.40
N SER A 23 6.44 4.55 -1.79
CA SER A 23 6.23 5.06 -3.15
C SER A 23 6.55 6.55 -3.31
N ASN A 24 6.78 7.29 -2.22
CA ASN A 24 6.86 8.75 -2.19
C ASN A 24 5.61 9.45 -2.79
N LEU A 25 4.43 8.82 -2.71
CA LEU A 25 3.17 9.36 -3.22
C LEU A 25 2.23 9.83 -2.10
N GLY A 26 1.35 10.76 -2.44
CA GLY A 26 0.30 11.26 -1.54
C GLY A 26 -0.80 10.22 -1.28
N ALA A 27 -1.42 10.28 -0.10
CA ALA A 27 -2.42 9.30 0.34
C ALA A 27 -3.66 9.17 -0.57
N ILE A 28 -4.04 10.24 -1.27
CA ILE A 28 -5.15 10.22 -2.24
C ILE A 28 -4.73 9.39 -3.47
N SER A 29 -3.57 9.69 -4.04
CA SER A 29 -3.02 8.97 -5.19
C SER A 29 -2.78 7.50 -4.87
N VAL A 30 -2.20 7.19 -3.71
CA VAL A 30 -1.96 5.80 -3.29
C VAL A 30 -3.27 5.02 -3.18
N ARG A 31 -4.32 5.59 -2.58
CA ARG A 31 -5.63 4.91 -2.51
C ARG A 31 -6.19 4.65 -3.90
N ARG A 32 -6.21 5.66 -4.76
CA ARG A 32 -6.72 5.56 -6.13
C ARG A 32 -5.97 4.48 -6.92
N ILE A 33 -4.64 4.55 -6.95
CA ILE A 33 -3.79 3.59 -7.66
C ILE A 33 -3.93 2.18 -7.08
N ALA A 34 -3.98 2.03 -5.75
CA ALA A 34 -4.16 0.72 -5.13
C ALA A 34 -5.53 0.10 -5.45
N GLU A 35 -6.58 0.90 -5.55
CA GLU A 35 -7.91 0.46 -5.99
C GLU A 35 -7.92 0.06 -7.46
N GLU A 36 -7.36 0.90 -8.34
CA GLU A 36 -7.20 0.60 -9.78
C GLU A 36 -6.38 -0.68 -10.02
N ALA A 37 -5.30 -0.87 -9.27
CA ALA A 37 -4.44 -2.05 -9.33
C ALA A 37 -5.10 -3.32 -8.77
N GLY A 38 -6.23 -3.23 -8.07
CA GLY A 38 -6.79 -4.36 -7.32
C GLY A 38 -5.92 -4.82 -6.14
N ALA A 39 -5.05 -3.95 -5.63
CA ALA A 39 -4.10 -4.26 -4.55
C ALA A 39 -4.72 -4.17 -3.15
N VAL A 40 -5.92 -3.58 -3.01
CA VAL A 40 -6.58 -3.35 -1.72
C VAL A 40 -7.07 -4.65 -1.08
N ARG A 41 -6.77 -4.82 0.22
CA ARG A 41 -7.29 -5.90 1.08
C ARG A 41 -7.99 -5.29 2.28
N LYS A 42 -9.31 -5.44 2.33
CA LYS A 42 -10.13 -5.10 3.49
C LYS A 42 -10.22 -6.32 4.40
N ILE A 43 -9.62 -6.23 5.59
CA ILE A 43 -9.60 -7.31 6.59
C ILE A 43 -10.27 -6.77 7.86
N GLY A 44 -11.56 -7.09 8.03
CA GLY A 44 -12.41 -6.43 9.03
C GLY A 44 -12.43 -4.92 8.81
N ARG A 45 -12.03 -4.15 9.83
CA ARG A 45 -11.92 -2.67 9.78
C ARG A 45 -10.59 -2.17 9.20
N SER A 46 -9.66 -3.07 8.89
CA SER A 46 -8.31 -2.68 8.44
C SER A 46 -8.25 -2.55 6.92
N TYR A 47 -7.70 -1.43 6.46
CA TYR A 47 -7.31 -1.21 5.07
C TYR A 47 -5.83 -1.58 4.89
N ARG A 48 -5.55 -2.53 4.00
CA ARG A 48 -4.20 -2.99 3.65
C ARG A 48 -4.00 -2.94 2.15
N ILE A 49 -2.74 -2.80 1.74
CA ILE A 49 -2.33 -2.81 0.34
C ILE A 49 -1.35 -3.98 0.16
N LYS A 50 -1.60 -4.83 -0.83
CA LYS A 50 -0.68 -5.90 -1.21
C LYS A 50 0.48 -5.27 -2.00
N LYS A 51 1.67 -5.26 -1.39
CA LYS A 51 2.85 -4.54 -1.90
C LYS A 51 3.20 -4.92 -3.34
N SER A 52 3.28 -6.21 -3.65
CA SER A 52 3.63 -6.69 -5.00
C SER A 52 2.71 -6.13 -6.08
N ILE A 53 1.39 -6.37 -5.96
CA ILE A 53 0.39 -5.93 -6.95
C ILE A 53 0.44 -4.41 -7.16
N PHE A 54 0.64 -3.64 -6.09
CA PHE A 54 0.67 -2.18 -6.15
C PHE A 54 1.86 -1.66 -6.95
N PHE A 55 3.09 -2.12 -6.63
CA PHE A 55 4.28 -1.67 -7.33
C PHE A 55 4.37 -2.25 -8.75
N ASP A 56 3.95 -3.50 -8.96
CA ASP A 56 3.87 -4.11 -10.29
C ASP A 56 2.96 -3.30 -11.23
N TYR A 57 1.84 -2.77 -10.71
CA TYR A 57 0.95 -1.90 -11.48
C TYR A 57 1.59 -0.54 -11.79
N ILE A 58 2.31 0.05 -10.85
CA ILE A 58 3.00 1.33 -11.08
C ILE A 58 4.02 1.18 -12.20
N GLU A 59 4.88 0.17 -12.14
CA GLU A 59 5.86 -0.11 -13.20
C GLU A 59 5.17 -0.35 -14.53
N LYS A 60 4.07 -1.12 -14.56
CA LYS A 60 3.37 -1.42 -15.80
C LYS A 60 2.71 -0.18 -16.45
N VAL A 61 2.20 0.75 -15.65
CA VAL A 61 1.37 1.88 -16.13
C VAL A 61 2.15 3.18 -16.29
N TYR A 62 3.22 3.36 -15.52
CA TYR A 62 3.96 4.63 -15.44
C TYR A 62 5.44 4.53 -15.85
N ALA A 63 5.93 3.38 -16.30
CA ALA A 63 7.32 3.23 -16.78
C ALA A 63 7.53 3.70 -18.24
N GLU A 64 6.63 4.54 -18.77
CA GLU A 64 6.78 5.20 -20.08
C GLU A 64 7.67 6.45 -19.98
#